data_AF-A0A0F9BAR2-F1
#
_entry.id   AF-A0A0F9BAR2-F1
#
_cell.length_a   1.000
_cell.length_b   1.000
_cell.length_c   1.000
_cell.angle_alpha   90.00
_cell.angle_beta   90.00
_cell.angle_gamma   90.00
#
_symmetry.space_group_name_H-M   'P 1'
#
loop_
_entity.id
_entity.type
_entity.pdbx_description
1 polymer ?
#
loop_
_entity_poly.entity_id
_entity_poly.type
_entity_poly.pdbx_seq_one_letter_code
_entity_poly.pdbx_strand_id
1 'polypeptide(L)'
;MNLPDRIYSQYRTKPKLVDWMNIARKLGGDIEAAAEAVRYSYDIDTAAGEQLDIIARIVVIDRGFIANIPLEQVRADAVVSTQARAGDGSRAAAKTAASDSAMSDGLLRIAIKAKIAKNNGDAT
;
A
#
# COMPACT_ATOMS: atom_id res chain seq x y z
N MET A 1 -12.55 -12.31 22.40
CA MET A 1 -13.50 -13.31 22.94
C MET A 1 -13.92 -12.92 24.37
N ASN A 2 -15.21 -12.69 24.65
CA ASN A 2 -15.68 -12.39 26.01
C ASN A 2 -16.34 -13.67 26.58
N LEU A 3 -15.60 -14.46 27.37
CA LEU A 3 -16.09 -15.71 27.95
C LEU A 3 -16.21 -15.63 29.48
N PRO A 4 -17.25 -16.27 30.05
CA PRO A 4 -17.52 -16.25 31.49
C PRO A 4 -16.44 -17.00 32.29
N ASP A 5 -16.05 -16.42 33.42
CA ASP A 5 -15.10 -17.01 34.38
C ASP A 5 -15.76 -18.16 35.14
N ARG A 6 -15.45 -19.40 34.76
CA ARG A 6 -16.04 -20.63 35.31
C ARG A 6 -15.08 -21.37 36.24
N ILE A 7 -14.45 -20.65 37.15
CA ILE A 7 -13.60 -21.26 38.19
C ILE A 7 -14.47 -21.52 39.43
N TYR A 8 -14.49 -22.76 39.93
CA TYR A 8 -15.16 -23.07 41.19
C TYR A 8 -14.57 -22.23 42.33
N SER A 9 -15.44 -21.70 43.20
CA SER A 9 -15.06 -20.77 44.28
C SER A 9 -13.92 -21.28 45.17
N GLN A 10 -13.85 -22.59 45.40
CA GLN A 10 -12.82 -23.27 46.20
C GLN A 10 -11.39 -23.13 45.63
N TYR A 11 -11.26 -22.89 44.32
CA TYR A 11 -9.99 -22.85 43.60
C TYR A 11 -9.60 -21.44 43.12
N ARG A 12 -10.50 -20.47 43.28
CA ARG A 12 -10.31 -19.08 42.83
C ARG A 12 -9.09 -18.40 43.44
N THR A 13 -8.74 -18.75 44.68
CA THR A 13 -7.62 -18.16 45.43
C THR A 13 -6.30 -18.92 45.24
N LYS A 14 -6.26 -19.99 44.44
CA LYS A 14 -5.07 -20.82 44.23
C LYS A 14 -4.38 -20.44 42.90
N PRO A 15 -3.38 -19.54 42.90
CA PRO A 15 -2.85 -18.94 41.67
C PRO A 15 -2.26 -19.97 40.70
N LYS A 16 -1.52 -20.97 41.19
CA LYS A 16 -0.95 -22.03 40.33
C LYS A 16 -1.99 -22.83 39.55
N LEU A 17 -3.13 -23.12 40.19
CA LEU A 17 -4.20 -23.89 39.53
C LEU A 17 -4.93 -23.04 38.51
N VAL A 18 -5.16 -21.76 38.83
CA VAL A 18 -5.73 -20.78 37.90
C VAL A 18 -4.83 -20.61 36.67
N ASP A 19 -3.52 -20.50 36.87
CA ASP A 19 -2.57 -20.39 35.76
C ASP A 19 -2.55 -21.66 34.90
N TRP A 20 -2.53 -22.84 35.52
CA TRP A 20 -2.56 -24.12 34.80
C TRP A 20 -3.81 -24.26 33.92
N MET A 21 -4.99 -23.91 34.45
CA MET A 21 -6.24 -23.92 33.69
C MET A 21 -6.25 -22.91 32.54
N ASN A 22 -5.51 -21.81 32.67
CA ASN A 22 -5.44 -20.76 31.65
C ASN A 22 -4.41 -21.01 30.56
N ILE A 23 -3.52 -22.01 30.66
CA ILE A 23 -2.47 -22.28 29.65
C ILE A 23 -3.08 -22.47 28.27
N ALA A 24 -4.05 -23.38 28.13
CA ALA A 24 -4.69 -23.65 26.86
C ALA A 24 -5.41 -22.42 26.29
N ARG A 25 -5.99 -21.58 27.17
CA ARG A 25 -6.64 -20.32 26.77
C ARG A 25 -5.65 -19.31 26.21
N LYS A 26 -4.52 -19.11 26.89
CA LYS A 26 -3.44 -18.22 26.44
C LYS A 26 -2.89 -18.70 25.10
N LEU A 27 -2.55 -19.98 25.01
CA LEU A 27 -2.02 -20.59 23.80
C LEU A 27 -3.01 -20.48 22.62
N GLY A 28 -4.30 -20.71 22.87
CA GLY A 28 -5.33 -20.54 21.84
C GLY A 28 -5.43 -19.11 21.30
N GLY A 29 -5.35 -18.11 22.19
CA GLY A 29 -5.32 -16.70 21.79
C GLY A 29 -4.07 -16.32 21.00
N ASP A 30 -2.90 -16.85 21.39
CA ASP A 30 -1.65 -16.62 20.66
C ASP A 30 -1.69 -17.23 19.25
N ILE A 31 -2.30 -18.42 19.10
CA ILE A 31 -2.50 -19.08 17.80
C ILE A 31 -3.49 -18.28 16.94
N GLU A 32 -4.60 -17.80 17.51
CA GLU A 32 -5.58 -16.98 16.81
C GLU A 32 -4.93 -15.69 16.29
N ALA A 33 -4.16 -15.00 17.14
CA ALA A 33 -3.43 -13.79 16.76
C ALA A 33 -2.40 -14.05 15.64
N ALA A 34 -1.65 -15.16 15.72
CA ALA A 34 -0.72 -15.55 14.68
C ALA A 34 -1.44 -15.87 13.36
N ALA A 35 -2.58 -16.57 13.42
CA ALA A 35 -3.38 -16.90 12.25
C ALA A 35 -3.97 -15.65 11.59
N GLU A 36 -4.46 -14.69 12.37
CA GLU A 36 -4.93 -13.39 11.86
C GLU A 36 -3.78 -12.60 11.22
N ALA A 37 -2.62 -12.54 11.86
CA ALA A 37 -1.45 -11.85 11.30
C ALA A 37 -1.05 -12.42 9.92
N VAL A 38 -1.04 -13.74 9.77
CA VAL A 38 -0.78 -14.39 8.48
C VAL A 38 -1.90 -14.08 7.47
N ARG A 39 -3.16 -14.15 7.89
CA ARG A 39 -4.32 -13.92 7.01
C ARG A 39 -4.36 -12.51 6.44
N TYR A 40 -4.00 -11.51 7.24
CA TYR A 40 -4.02 -10.10 6.84
C TYR A 40 -2.65 -9.55 6.44
N SER A 41 -1.63 -10.40 6.35
CA SER A 41 -0.25 -10.00 6.00
C SER A 41 -0.10 -9.30 4.65
N TYR A 42 -0.99 -9.60 3.70
CA TYR A 42 -0.99 -9.02 2.34
C TYR A 42 -2.22 -8.13 2.07
N ASP A 43 -2.87 -7.59 3.11
CA ASP A 43 -3.97 -6.67 2.93
C ASP A 43 -3.48 -5.31 2.42
N ILE A 44 -3.81 -5.02 1.16
CA ILE A 44 -3.40 -3.82 0.43
C ILE A 44 -4.01 -2.55 1.05
N ASP A 45 -5.19 -2.63 1.66
CA ASP A 45 -5.91 -1.46 2.16
C ASP A 45 -5.40 -1.01 3.53
N THR A 46 -4.87 -1.93 4.33
CA THR A 46 -4.32 -1.65 5.67
C THR A 46 -2.79 -1.53 5.69
N ALA A 47 -2.08 -2.15 4.75
CA ALA A 47 -0.62 -2.06 4.66
C ALA A 47 -0.13 -0.62 4.41
N ALA A 48 0.98 -0.25 5.05
CA ALA A 48 1.65 1.05 4.93
C ALA A 48 3.17 0.90 4.95
N GLY A 49 3.88 1.86 4.35
CA GLY A 49 5.35 1.87 4.32
C GLY A 49 5.95 0.59 3.71
N GLU A 50 6.88 -0.05 4.44
CA GLU A 50 7.65 -1.21 3.98
C GLU A 50 6.77 -2.42 3.63
N GLN A 51 5.67 -2.64 4.35
CA GLN A 51 4.74 -3.74 4.02
C GLN A 51 4.12 -3.54 2.64
N LEU A 52 3.73 -2.31 2.32
CA LEU A 52 3.19 -1.96 1.01
C LEU A 52 4.26 -2.09 -0.09
N ASP A 53 5.53 -1.84 0.24
CA ASP A 53 6.66 -2.01 -0.69
C ASP A 53 6.96 -3.47 -1.01
N ILE A 54 6.87 -4.34 0.00
CA ILE A 54 6.99 -5.78 -0.20
C ILE A 54 5.85 -6.27 -1.11
N ILE A 55 4.61 -5.84 -0.85
CA ILE A 55 3.46 -6.16 -1.71
C ILE A 55 3.68 -5.64 -3.13
N ALA A 56 4.12 -4.38 -3.29
CA ALA A 56 4.41 -3.79 -4.59
C ALA A 56 5.45 -4.60 -5.37
N ARG A 57 6.51 -5.03 -4.69
CA ARG A 57 7.58 -5.85 -5.27
C ARG A 57 7.09 -7.20 -5.78
N ILE A 58 6.16 -7.84 -5.08
CA ILE A 58 5.53 -9.10 -5.52
C ILE A 58 4.80 -8.89 -6.85
N VAL A 59 4.12 -7.76 -7.02
CA VAL A 59 3.39 -7.41 -8.26
C VAL A 59 4.29 -6.71 -9.29
N VAL A 60 5.61 -6.67 -9.05
CA VAL A 60 6.62 -6.08 -9.94
C VAL A 60 6.36 -4.59 -10.21
N ILE A 61 5.99 -3.86 -9.14
CA ILE A 61 5.91 -2.39 -9.13
C ILE A 61 6.97 -1.87 -8.16
N ASP A 62 7.79 -0.94 -8.63
CA ASP A 62 8.77 -0.25 -7.80
C ASP A 62 8.23 1.13 -7.39
N ARG A 63 8.48 1.52 -6.14
CA ARG A 63 8.15 2.85 -5.61
C ARG A 63 8.98 3.95 -6.28
N GLY A 64 10.11 3.58 -6.89
CA GLY A 64 10.97 4.45 -7.69
C GLY A 64 10.47 4.78 -9.11
N PHE A 65 9.31 4.26 -9.54
CA PHE A 65 8.84 4.47 -10.92
C PHE A 65 8.16 5.83 -11.11
N ILE A 66 8.94 6.82 -11.59
CA ILE A 66 8.42 8.02 -12.26
C ILE A 66 8.89 7.95 -13.71
N ALA A 67 8.01 7.53 -14.61
CA ALA A 67 8.28 7.61 -16.03
C ALA A 67 8.48 9.09 -16.40
N ASN A 68 9.63 9.44 -16.99
CA ASN A 68 9.81 10.75 -17.59
C ASN A 68 8.92 10.82 -18.84
N ILE A 69 7.77 11.48 -18.73
CA ILE A 69 6.89 11.73 -19.87
C ILE A 69 7.24 13.13 -20.40
N PRO A 70 8.02 13.24 -21.49
CA PRO A 70 8.21 14.53 -22.14
C PRO A 70 6.86 14.97 -22.70
N LEU A 71 6.28 16.02 -22.12
CA LEU A 71 5.09 16.66 -22.67
C LEU A 71 5.52 17.58 -23.81
N GLU A 72 5.21 17.18 -25.05
CA GLU A 72 5.40 18.01 -26.22
C GLU A 72 4.39 19.17 -26.21
N GLN A 73 4.89 20.41 -26.16
CA GLN A 73 4.04 21.60 -26.20
C GLN A 73 3.70 21.94 -27.65
N VAL A 74 2.47 21.65 -28.07
CA VAL A 74 1.92 22.21 -29.31
C VAL A 74 1.57 23.68 -29.03
N ARG A 75 2.21 24.60 -29.75
CA ARG A 75 1.85 26.01 -29.75
C ARG A 75 0.54 26.19 -30.50
N ALA A 76 -0.39 26.96 -29.95
CA ALA A 76 -1.51 27.49 -30.72
C ALA A 76 -0.96 28.51 -31.72
N ASP A 77 -0.78 28.10 -32.98
CA ASP A 77 -0.56 29.03 -34.08
C ASP A 77 -1.87 29.78 -34.33
N ALA A 78 -1.90 31.06 -34.00
CA ALA A 78 -3.00 31.95 -34.39
C ALA A 78 -2.74 32.44 -35.83
N VAL A 79 -2.80 31.51 -36.78
CA VAL A 79 -2.82 31.70 -38.24
C VAL A 79 -1.59 32.38 -38.85
N VAL A 80 -0.76 31.54 -39.49
CA VAL A 80 -0.08 31.73 -40.78
C VAL A 80 0.66 33.05 -40.97
N SER A 81 1.97 33.03 -40.72
CA SER A 81 3.00 33.26 -41.74
C SER A 81 4.37 33.40 -41.09
N THR A 82 5.37 32.79 -41.74
CA THR A 82 6.80 33.14 -41.69
C THR A 82 7.41 33.54 -40.34
N GLN A 83 8.24 32.62 -39.84
CA GLN A 83 9.26 32.83 -38.82
C GLN A 83 8.71 33.15 -37.43
N ALA A 84 8.57 32.08 -36.63
CA ALA A 84 8.49 32.17 -35.19
C ALA A 84 9.78 32.78 -34.61
N ARG A 85 9.93 34.10 -34.75
CA ARG A 85 10.94 34.88 -34.04
C ARG A 85 10.42 35.06 -32.62
N ALA A 86 10.97 34.26 -31.71
CA ALA A 86 10.77 34.45 -30.28
C ALA A 86 11.36 35.82 -29.89
N GLY A 87 10.51 36.84 -29.89
CA GLY A 87 10.73 38.05 -29.11
C GLY A 87 10.71 37.68 -27.63
N ASP A 88 11.66 38.25 -26.90
CA ASP A 88 11.92 38.03 -25.50
C ASP A 88 10.64 38.02 -24.63
N GLY A 89 10.55 37.04 -23.73
CA GLY A 89 9.40 36.87 -22.85
C GLY A 89 8.95 35.41 -22.71
N SER A 90 9.67 34.64 -21.90
CA SER A 90 9.17 33.41 -21.28
C SER A 90 8.94 32.21 -22.22
N ARG A 91 10.04 31.53 -22.58
CA ARG A 91 9.96 30.13 -23.03
C ARG A 91 9.41 29.32 -21.83
N ALA A 92 8.19 28.79 -21.94
CA ALA A 92 7.68 27.87 -20.92
C ALA A 92 8.62 26.65 -20.90
N ALA A 93 9.40 26.50 -19.83
CA ALA A 93 10.21 25.31 -19.63
C ALA A 93 9.31 24.08 -19.74
N ALA A 94 9.82 22.99 -20.33
CA ALA A 94 9.15 21.71 -20.28
C ALA A 94 8.82 21.44 -18.80
N LYS A 95 7.53 21.40 -18.46
CA LYS A 95 7.10 20.97 -17.13
C LYS A 95 7.31 19.47 -17.10
N THR A 96 8.53 19.05 -16.79
CA THR A 96 8.79 17.67 -16.41
C THR A 96 8.06 17.45 -15.09
N ALA A 97 7.10 16.53 -15.07
CA ALA A 97 6.35 16.18 -13.86
C ALA A 97 7.18 15.28 -12.91
N ALA A 98 8.51 15.39 -12.96
CA ALA A 98 9.41 14.63 -12.14
C ALA A 98 9.73 15.42 -10.87
N SER A 99 9.24 14.95 -9.74
CA SER A 99 9.83 15.24 -8.44
C SER A 99 10.70 14.05 -8.03
N ASP A 100 11.87 14.26 -7.44
CA ASP A 100 12.73 13.18 -6.88
C ASP A 100 12.10 12.45 -5.67
N SER A 101 10.81 12.66 -5.43
CA SER A 101 10.06 12.09 -4.33
C SER A 101 9.49 10.73 -4.72
N ALA A 102 9.73 9.73 -3.87
CA ALA A 102 9.13 8.41 -3.99
C ALA A 102 7.60 8.49 -4.08
N MET A 103 6.99 7.51 -4.75
CA MET A 103 5.53 7.42 -4.86
C MET A 103 4.87 7.38 -3.47
N SER A 104 3.78 8.14 -3.30
CA SER A 104 2.99 8.11 -2.08
C SER A 104 2.26 6.77 -1.92
N ASP A 105 2.02 6.35 -0.67
CA ASP A 105 1.32 5.09 -0.36
C ASP A 105 -0.05 4.99 -1.07
N GLY A 106 -0.75 6.12 -1.21
CA GLY A 106 -2.03 6.17 -1.91
C GLY A 106 -1.91 5.86 -3.41
N LEU A 107 -0.92 6.42 -4.10
CA LEU A 107 -0.67 6.14 -5.52
C LEU A 107 -0.17 4.71 -5.71
N LEU A 108 0.71 4.23 -4.82
CA LEU A 108 1.23 2.87 -4.88
C LEU A 108 0.12 1.84 -4.71
N ARG A 109 -0.83 2.07 -3.79
CA ARG A 109 -2.02 1.24 -3.60
C ARG A 109 -2.86 1.13 -4.87
N ILE A 110 -3.09 2.25 -5.55
CA ILE A 110 -3.84 2.28 -6.82
C ILE A 110 -3.09 1.52 -7.90
N ALA A 111 -1.78 1.74 -8.03
CA ALA A 111 -0.95 1.06 -9.02
C ALA A 111 -0.95 -0.47 -8.83
N ILE A 112 -0.82 -0.95 -7.59
CA ILE A 112 -0.89 -2.37 -7.24
C ILE A 112 -2.24 -2.96 -7.65
N LYS A 113 -3.36 -2.33 -7.24
CA LYS A 113 -4.71 -2.79 -7.58
C LYS A 113 -4.93 -2.82 -9.09
N ALA A 114 -4.48 -1.80 -9.82
CA ALA A 114 -4.60 -1.73 -11.27
C ALA A 114 -3.80 -2.85 -11.96
N LYS A 115 -2.59 -3.15 -11.48
CA LYS A 115 -1.75 -4.22 -12.03
C LYS A 115 -2.34 -5.61 -11.78
N ILE A 116 -2.86 -5.86 -10.58
CA ILE A 116 -3.59 -7.09 -10.26
C ILE A 116 -4.81 -7.23 -11.17
N ALA A 117 -5.61 -6.17 -11.31
CA ALA A 117 -6.78 -6.15 -12.18
C ALA A 117 -6.41 -6.42 -13.65
N LYS A 118 -5.34 -5.82 -14.16
CA LYS A 118 -4.83 -6.10 -15.51
C LYS A 118 -4.44 -7.56 -15.67
N ASN A 119 -3.62 -8.10 -14.77
CA ASN A 119 -3.13 -9.47 -14.87
C ASN A 119 -4.27 -10.51 -14.78
N ASN A 120 -5.30 -10.22 -14.00
CA ASN A 120 -6.46 -11.10 -13.86
C ASN A 120 -7.49 -10.91 -14.98
N GLY A 121 -7.57 -9.72 -15.59
CA GLY A 121 -8.49 -9.42 -16.69
C GLY A 121 -8.03 -9.90 -18.06
N ASP A 122 -6.72 -10.00 -18.29
CA ASP A 122 -6.13 -10.58 -19.52
C ASP A 122 -6.15 -12.13 -19.53
N ALA A 123 -6.58 -12.77 -18.43
CA ALA A 123 -6.60 -14.23 -18.26
C ALA A 123 -7.91 -14.91 -18.69
N THR A 124 -8.82 -14.18 -19.35
CA THR A 124 -10.06 -14.66 -19.97
C THR A 124 -10.07 -14.31 -21.45
#